data_AF-A0A814N5I6-F1
#
_entry.id   AF-A0A814N5I6-F1
#
_cell.length_a   1.000
_cell.length_b   1.000
_cell.length_c   1.000
_cell.angle_alpha   90.00
_cell.angle_beta   90.00
_cell.angle_gamma   90.00
#
_symmetry.space_group_name_H-M   'P 1'
#
loop_
_entity.id
_entity.type
_entity.pdbx_description
1 polymer ?
#
loop_
_entity_poly.entity_id
_entity_poly.type
_entity_poly.pdbx_seq_one_letter_code
_entity_poly.pdbx_strand_id
1 'polypeptide(L)'
;CSTFLEKYEDQIEEWYQTTSPELIDNFYQWLCLDTAKVCCPEGTFGKNCRQCHYGDNKRVCSGNGNCDGDGTRSGNGRCICDTKYSGTNCSNCQNGYTKSIDENNQVICSDVDECRSNLFLSPCIFYKCNNTDGGYECYGEPFFRQLPKMSTLAVLLLTCSILMYKEMYGLASLACIMTSIVLILFAKNIL
;
A
#
# COMPACT_ATOMS: atom_id res chain seq x y z
N CYS A 1 29.82 24.21 7.16
CA CYS A 1 30.32 23.27 8.18
C CYS A 1 31.49 23.86 8.96
N SER A 2 32.49 24.46 8.29
CA SER A 2 33.68 25.06 8.92
C SER A 2 33.35 26.03 10.07
N THR A 3 32.45 26.99 9.85
CA THR A 3 32.09 28.01 10.87
C THR A 3 31.44 27.44 12.13
N PHE A 4 30.77 26.28 12.05
CA PHE A 4 30.21 25.65 13.24
C PHE A 4 31.31 25.01 14.08
N LEU A 5 32.22 24.27 13.43
CA LEU A 5 33.36 23.64 14.11
C LEU A 5 34.25 24.70 14.75
N GLU A 6 34.64 25.73 14.01
CA GLU A 6 35.46 26.85 14.52
C GLU A 6 34.85 27.51 15.76
N LYS A 7 33.51 27.59 15.83
CA LYS A 7 32.82 28.21 16.97
C LYS A 7 32.89 27.35 18.25
N TYR A 8 32.89 26.03 18.10
CA TYR A 8 32.78 25.08 19.22
C TYR A 8 34.07 24.30 19.47
N GLU A 9 35.16 24.58 18.72
CA GLU A 9 36.44 23.87 18.76
C GLU A 9 37.02 23.76 20.17
N ASP A 10 37.22 24.89 20.85
CA ASP A 10 37.74 24.94 22.22
C ASP A 10 36.90 24.07 23.20
N GLN A 11 35.56 24.13 23.07
CA GLN A 11 34.65 23.39 23.94
C GLN A 11 34.70 21.89 23.65
N ILE A 12 34.84 21.51 22.38
CA ILE A 12 34.95 20.12 21.95
C ILE A 12 36.27 19.52 22.45
N GLU A 13 37.38 20.26 22.35
CA GLU A 13 38.69 19.83 22.85
C GLU A 13 38.67 19.65 24.38
N GLU A 14 38.12 20.62 25.11
CA GLU A 14 37.98 20.52 26.58
C GLU A 14 37.10 19.33 26.98
N TRP A 15 35.95 19.16 26.32
CA TRP A 15 35.06 18.03 26.56
C TRP A 15 35.78 16.70 26.35
N TYR A 16 36.53 16.56 25.26
CA TYR A 16 37.25 15.31 24.96
C TYR A 16 38.34 14.99 25.99
N GLN A 17 39.01 16.01 26.55
CA GLN A 17 40.07 15.82 27.55
C GLN A 17 39.54 15.50 28.95
N THR A 18 38.36 16.02 29.30
CA THR A 18 37.79 15.93 30.66
C THR A 18 36.75 14.83 30.81
N THR A 19 36.19 14.31 29.71
CA THR A 19 35.08 13.35 29.75
C THR A 19 35.57 11.92 29.95
N SER A 20 34.90 11.18 30.83
CA SER A 20 35.15 9.75 31.05
C SER A 20 34.85 8.93 29.79
N PRO A 21 35.60 7.85 29.50
CA PRO A 21 35.34 6.95 28.36
C PRO A 21 33.89 6.43 28.27
N GLU A 22 33.24 6.25 29.42
CA GLU A 22 31.85 5.77 29.51
C GLU A 22 30.80 6.79 29.05
N LEU A 23 31.16 8.08 28.95
CA LEU A 23 30.28 9.17 28.53
C LEU A 23 30.51 9.63 27.09
N ILE A 24 31.47 9.01 26.38
CA ILE A 24 31.83 9.36 25.00
C ILE A 24 30.62 9.19 24.06
N ASP A 25 29.77 8.19 24.31
CA ASP A 25 28.58 7.91 23.50
C ASP A 25 27.54 9.04 23.55
N ASN A 26 27.62 9.95 24.53
CA ASN A 26 26.71 11.09 24.69
C ASN A 26 27.21 12.38 24.03
N PHE A 27 28.25 12.33 23.18
CA PHE A 27 28.76 13.52 22.50
C PHE A 27 27.67 14.27 21.72
N TYR A 28 26.78 13.54 21.03
CA TYR A 28 25.67 14.16 20.30
C TYR A 28 24.73 14.94 21.22
N GLN A 29 24.35 14.34 22.36
CA GLN A 29 23.51 14.97 23.36
C GLN A 29 24.17 16.25 23.88
N TRP A 30 25.43 16.14 24.32
CA TRP A 30 26.17 17.26 24.87
C TRP A 30 26.36 18.40 23.86
N LEU A 31 26.85 18.10 22.65
CA LEU A 31 27.17 19.15 21.68
C LEU A 31 25.92 19.71 21.02
N CYS A 32 25.04 18.86 20.49
CA CYS A 32 23.95 19.32 19.64
C CYS A 32 22.74 19.82 20.41
N LEU A 33 22.39 19.15 21.52
CA LEU A 33 21.20 19.44 22.31
C LEU A 33 21.49 20.39 23.46
N ASP A 34 22.55 20.15 24.22
CA ASP A 34 22.79 20.89 25.46
C ASP A 34 23.62 22.17 25.22
N THR A 35 24.72 22.05 24.48
CA THR A 35 25.71 23.12 24.27
C THR A 35 25.32 24.05 23.12
N ALA A 36 25.22 23.52 21.90
CA ALA A 36 24.94 24.32 20.71
C ALA A 36 23.44 24.59 20.50
N LYS A 37 22.57 23.72 21.05
CA LYS A 37 21.10 23.81 20.94
C LYS A 37 20.60 23.92 19.49
N VAL A 38 21.30 23.27 18.57
CA VAL A 38 20.97 23.27 17.13
C VAL A 38 20.20 22.01 16.70
N CYS A 39 20.07 21.02 17.59
CA CYS A 39 19.18 19.87 17.45
C CYS A 39 17.94 20.00 18.36
N CYS A 40 17.02 19.04 18.21
CA CYS A 40 15.88 18.80 19.08
C CYS A 40 15.93 17.37 19.64
N PRO A 41 15.35 17.11 20.83
CA PRO A 41 15.19 15.74 21.33
C PRO A 41 14.37 14.88 20.36
N GLU A 42 14.58 13.56 20.38
CA GLU A 42 13.76 12.63 19.60
C GLU A 42 12.26 12.79 19.91
N GLY A 43 11.42 12.66 18.88
CA GLY A 43 9.98 12.90 18.96
C GLY A 43 9.59 14.38 18.93
N THR A 44 10.51 15.29 18.61
CA THR A 44 10.24 16.73 18.54
C THR A 44 10.87 17.40 17.30
N PHE A 45 10.27 18.49 16.83
CA PHE A 45 10.63 19.13 15.57
C PHE A 45 10.55 20.67 15.60
N GLY A 46 11.18 21.30 14.61
CA GLY A 46 11.09 22.73 14.34
C GLY A 46 11.86 23.61 15.33
N LYS A 47 11.84 24.93 15.09
CA LYS A 47 12.66 25.91 15.83
C LYS A 47 12.54 25.81 17.36
N ASN A 48 11.36 25.44 17.85
CA ASN A 48 11.02 25.36 19.27
C ASN A 48 10.91 23.92 19.78
N CYS A 49 11.34 22.90 19.03
CA CYS A 49 11.24 21.48 19.40
C CYS A 49 9.82 21.10 19.89
N ARG A 50 8.82 21.38 19.05
CA ARG A 50 7.43 21.00 19.33
C ARG A 50 7.27 19.50 19.19
N GLN A 51 6.36 18.89 19.94
CA GLN A 51 6.11 17.46 19.86
C GLN A 51 5.57 17.03 18.50
N CYS A 52 6.10 15.93 17.97
CA CYS A 52 5.55 15.23 16.83
C CYS A 52 4.15 14.66 17.13
N HIS A 53 3.43 14.23 16.08
CA HIS A 53 2.15 13.56 16.27
C HIS A 53 2.36 12.12 16.78
N TYR A 54 1.63 11.76 17.83
CA TYR A 54 1.62 10.41 18.40
C TYR A 54 0.34 9.66 18.01
N GLY A 55 0.46 8.35 17.84
CA GLY A 55 -0.68 7.45 17.74
C GLY A 55 -1.25 7.08 19.10
N ASP A 56 -2.38 6.36 19.11
CA ASP A 56 -3.03 5.88 20.34
C ASP A 56 -2.13 4.92 21.15
N ASN A 57 -1.21 4.24 20.47
CA ASN A 57 -0.18 3.40 21.07
C ASN A 57 1.01 4.19 21.66
N LYS A 58 0.92 5.52 21.74
CA LYS A 58 1.94 6.43 22.27
C LYS A 58 3.28 6.38 21.53
N ARG A 59 3.29 5.94 20.28
CA ARG A 59 4.47 6.01 19.39
C ARG A 59 4.31 7.15 18.40
N VAL A 60 5.40 7.83 18.07
CA VAL A 60 5.44 8.86 17.02
C VAL A 60 4.93 8.23 15.73
N CYS A 61 3.96 8.88 15.07
CA CYS A 61 3.34 8.39 13.85
C CYS A 61 2.82 6.94 13.96
N SER A 62 2.30 6.58 15.14
CA SER A 62 1.87 5.21 15.51
C SER A 62 2.96 4.13 15.38
N GLY A 63 4.21 4.51 15.14
CA GLY A 63 5.32 3.61 14.78
C GLY A 63 5.25 3.06 13.35
N ASN A 64 4.51 3.72 12.47
CA ASN A 64 4.22 3.29 11.08
C ASN A 64 4.62 4.38 10.07
N GLY A 65 5.63 5.17 10.41
CA GLY A 65 6.13 6.28 9.61
C GLY A 65 7.04 7.19 10.42
N ASN A 66 7.52 8.25 9.76
CA ASN A 66 8.47 9.21 10.33
C ASN A 66 7.85 10.60 10.48
N CYS A 67 8.26 11.33 11.52
CA CYS A 67 7.87 12.73 11.71
C CYS A 67 8.77 13.65 10.89
N ASP A 68 8.18 14.55 10.09
CA ASP A 68 8.94 15.54 9.32
C ASP A 68 9.70 16.50 10.24
N GLY A 69 11.03 16.38 10.21
CA GLY A 69 11.94 17.17 11.04
C GLY A 69 12.21 16.60 12.42
N ASP A 70 11.90 15.31 12.67
CA ASP A 70 12.20 14.65 13.93
C ASP A 70 13.66 14.84 14.37
N GLY A 71 13.87 15.26 15.61
CA GLY A 71 15.19 15.56 16.17
C GLY A 71 15.85 16.83 15.60
N THR A 72 15.20 17.56 14.71
CA THR A 72 15.77 18.73 14.02
C THR A 72 15.07 20.04 14.39
N ARG A 73 15.78 21.17 14.19
CA ARG A 73 15.20 22.52 14.28
C ARG A 73 14.37 22.93 13.05
N SER A 74 14.11 21.99 12.15
CA SER A 74 13.38 22.17 10.89
C SER A 74 12.15 21.25 10.81
N GLY A 75 11.49 21.21 9.65
CA GLY A 75 10.30 20.39 9.42
C GLY A 75 8.99 20.98 9.93
N ASN A 76 7.89 20.38 9.51
CA ASN A 76 6.53 20.77 9.87
C ASN A 76 5.84 19.80 10.84
N GLY A 77 6.49 18.69 11.20
CA GLY A 77 6.00 17.71 12.18
C GLY A 77 4.93 16.75 11.68
N ARG A 78 4.56 16.83 10.40
CA ARG A 78 3.62 15.90 9.79
C ARG A 78 4.23 14.51 9.71
N CYS A 79 3.40 13.48 9.92
CA CYS A 79 3.80 12.11 9.68
C CYS A 79 3.89 11.79 8.19
N ILE A 80 5.01 11.19 7.81
CA ILE A 80 5.29 10.60 6.50
C ILE A 80 5.17 9.09 6.71
N CYS A 81 4.02 8.53 6.30
CA CYS A 81 3.69 7.13 6.55
C CYS A 81 4.45 6.17 5.64
N ASP A 82 4.73 4.97 6.14
CA ASP A 82 5.24 3.88 5.30
C ASP A 82 4.17 3.44 4.30
N THR A 83 4.59 2.83 3.18
CA THR A 83 3.76 2.58 1.97
C THR A 83 2.38 1.96 2.23
N LYS A 84 2.25 1.07 3.22
CA LYS A 84 0.99 0.37 3.54
C LYS A 84 0.08 1.08 4.54
N TYR A 85 0.53 2.22 5.08
CA TYR A 85 -0.19 2.99 6.09
C TYR A 85 -0.59 4.36 5.58
N SER A 86 -1.64 4.91 6.17
CA SER A 86 -2.20 6.20 5.79
C SER A 86 -2.80 6.94 6.99
N GLY A 87 -3.26 8.17 6.76
CA GLY A 87 -3.82 9.04 7.79
C GLY A 87 -2.81 10.01 8.40
N THR A 88 -3.26 10.86 9.31
CA THR A 88 -2.46 11.93 9.91
C THR A 88 -1.36 11.43 10.84
N ASN A 89 -1.57 10.25 11.45
CA ASN A 89 -0.66 9.59 12.38
C ASN A 89 -0.31 8.15 11.96
N CYS A 90 -0.53 7.79 10.69
CA CYS A 90 -0.21 6.46 10.14
C CYS A 90 -0.89 5.28 10.86
N SER A 91 -2.11 5.49 11.36
CA SER A 91 -2.91 4.48 12.07
C SER A 91 -3.97 3.80 11.19
N ASN A 92 -4.06 4.19 9.91
CA ASN A 92 -4.95 3.57 8.94
C ASN A 92 -4.16 2.74 7.94
N CYS A 93 -4.81 1.74 7.34
CA CYS A 93 -4.23 1.03 6.22
C CYS A 93 -4.49 1.78 4.92
N GLN A 94 -3.55 1.69 3.99
CA GLN A 94 -3.76 2.18 2.62
C GLN A 94 -4.73 1.26 1.88
N ASN A 95 -5.32 1.73 0.78
CA ASN A 95 -6.11 0.87 -0.10
C ASN A 95 -5.25 -0.31 -0.60
N GLY A 96 -5.85 -1.48 -0.74
CA GLY A 96 -5.12 -2.74 -1.04
C GLY A 96 -4.61 -3.46 0.21
N TYR A 97 -4.80 -2.90 1.41
CA TYR A 97 -4.40 -3.54 2.67
C TYR A 97 -5.58 -3.68 3.63
N THR A 98 -5.57 -4.76 4.41
CA THR A 98 -6.54 -5.00 5.49
C THR A 98 -5.94 -4.67 6.86
N LYS A 99 -6.78 -4.14 7.76
CA LYS A 99 -6.39 -3.71 9.10
C LYS A 99 -6.59 -4.82 10.13
N SER A 100 -5.56 -5.08 10.92
CA SER A 100 -5.63 -5.82 12.17
C SER A 100 -4.92 -5.06 13.29
N ILE A 101 -5.13 -5.48 14.54
CA ILE A 101 -4.50 -4.89 15.72
C ILE A 101 -3.85 -6.02 16.51
N ASP A 102 -2.61 -5.83 16.93
CA ASP A 102 -1.88 -6.80 17.76
C ASP A 102 -2.15 -6.63 19.27
N GLU A 103 -1.50 -7.46 20.10
CA GLU A 103 -1.64 -7.42 21.56
C GLU A 103 -1.15 -6.10 22.19
N ASN A 104 -0.30 -5.35 21.50
CA ASN A 104 0.26 -4.06 21.95
C ASN A 104 -0.54 -2.87 21.40
N ASN A 105 -1.72 -3.10 20.85
CA ASN A 105 -2.56 -2.09 20.20
C ASN A 105 -1.86 -1.41 18.99
N GLN A 106 -0.92 -2.12 18.35
CA GLN A 106 -0.29 -1.68 17.11
C GLN A 106 -1.15 -2.08 15.92
N VAL A 107 -1.40 -1.12 15.05
CA VAL A 107 -2.09 -1.34 13.78
C VAL A 107 -1.15 -2.06 12.83
N ILE A 108 -1.58 -3.23 12.36
CA ILE A 108 -0.89 -4.04 11.36
C ILE A 108 -1.72 -4.00 10.07
N CYS A 109 -1.06 -3.64 8.97
CA CYS A 109 -1.64 -3.69 7.64
C CYS A 109 -1.04 -4.83 6.84
N SER A 110 -1.90 -5.70 6.32
CA SER A 110 -1.53 -6.86 5.52
C SER A 110 -2.10 -6.72 4.12
N ASP A 111 -1.29 -7.08 3.14
CA ASP A 111 -1.67 -7.06 1.72
C ASP A 111 -2.91 -7.92 1.48
N VAL A 112 -3.83 -7.42 0.67
CA VAL A 112 -5.01 -8.17 0.24
C VAL A 112 -4.61 -9.03 -0.95
N ASP A 113 -5.00 -10.30 -0.93
CA ASP A 113 -4.85 -11.16 -2.10
C ASP A 113 -6.11 -11.05 -2.96
N GLU A 114 -6.14 -10.10 -3.90
CA GLU A 114 -7.30 -9.91 -4.77
C GLU A 114 -7.50 -11.09 -5.72
N CYS A 115 -6.45 -11.86 -6.00
CA CYS A 115 -6.50 -13.03 -6.86
C CYS A 115 -7.22 -14.23 -6.22
N ARG A 116 -7.35 -14.29 -4.89
CA ARG A 116 -8.10 -15.34 -4.18
C ARG A 116 -9.62 -15.23 -4.29
N SER A 117 -10.13 -14.12 -4.81
CA SER A 117 -11.58 -13.97 -4.99
C SER A 117 -12.13 -14.99 -6.00
N ASN A 118 -13.33 -15.51 -5.73
CA ASN A 118 -13.98 -16.51 -6.61
C ASN A 118 -14.09 -16.01 -8.05
N LEU A 119 -14.12 -16.92 -9.04
CA LEU A 119 -14.04 -16.62 -10.49
C LEU A 119 -14.96 -15.47 -10.99
N PHE A 120 -16.14 -15.29 -10.38
CA PHE A 120 -17.11 -14.26 -10.78
C PHE A 120 -16.88 -12.89 -10.12
N LEU A 121 -16.09 -12.83 -9.04
CA LEU A 121 -15.72 -11.60 -8.32
C LEU A 121 -14.23 -11.27 -8.48
N SER A 122 -13.49 -12.11 -9.20
CA SER A 122 -12.09 -11.83 -9.54
C SER A 122 -11.99 -10.55 -10.34
N PRO A 123 -11.09 -9.62 -9.98
CA PRO A 123 -10.88 -8.44 -10.81
C PRO A 123 -10.30 -8.80 -12.19
N CYS A 124 -9.72 -9.99 -12.33
CA CYS A 124 -9.16 -10.51 -13.58
C CYS A 124 -10.04 -11.60 -14.20
N ILE A 125 -11.36 -11.39 -14.33
CA ILE A 125 -12.33 -12.40 -14.82
C ILE A 125 -11.85 -13.17 -16.07
N PHE A 126 -11.22 -12.48 -17.02
CA PHE A 126 -10.79 -13.07 -18.29
C PHE A 126 -9.29 -13.31 -18.42
N TYR A 127 -8.50 -12.94 -17.41
CA TYR A 127 -7.05 -12.92 -17.46
C TYR A 127 -6.45 -13.75 -16.33
N LYS A 128 -5.15 -14.00 -16.38
CA LYS A 128 -4.42 -14.48 -15.19
C LYS A 128 -4.25 -13.31 -14.23
N CYS A 129 -4.32 -13.60 -12.94
CA CYS A 129 -4.14 -12.62 -11.87
C CYS A 129 -2.78 -12.83 -11.21
N ASN A 130 -2.02 -11.75 -11.04
CA ASN A 130 -0.80 -11.69 -10.25
C ASN A 130 -1.04 -10.73 -9.07
N ASN A 131 -0.88 -11.20 -7.83
CA ASN A 131 -0.98 -10.31 -6.67
C ASN A 131 0.31 -9.49 -6.53
N THR A 132 0.18 -8.21 -6.25
CA THR A 132 1.29 -7.30 -6.00
C THR A 132 1.10 -6.61 -4.66
N ASP A 133 2.15 -6.03 -4.09
CA ASP A 133 2.03 -5.33 -2.82
C ASP A 133 1.11 -4.11 -2.96
N GLY A 134 -0.04 -4.15 -2.28
CA GLY A 134 -1.09 -3.13 -2.32
C GLY A 134 -2.01 -3.21 -3.53
N GLY A 135 -2.00 -4.31 -4.29
CA GLY A 135 -2.91 -4.49 -5.42
C GLY A 135 -2.66 -5.74 -6.26
N TYR A 136 -2.98 -5.67 -7.54
CA TYR A 136 -2.88 -6.81 -8.46
C TYR A 136 -2.66 -6.36 -9.91
N GLU A 137 -2.17 -7.29 -10.72
CA GLU A 137 -1.99 -7.13 -12.16
C GLU A 137 -2.68 -8.27 -12.93
N CYS A 138 -3.47 -7.91 -13.94
CA CYS A 138 -4.08 -8.88 -14.86
C CYS A 138 -3.22 -9.03 -16.12
N TYR A 139 -2.88 -10.25 -16.50
CA TYR A 139 -1.98 -10.50 -17.62
C TYR A 139 -2.32 -11.75 -18.45
N GLY A 140 -1.75 -11.81 -19.65
CA GLY A 140 -1.93 -12.91 -20.61
C GLY A 140 -3.04 -12.67 -21.63
N GLU A 141 -3.25 -13.66 -22.50
CA GLU A 141 -4.34 -13.64 -23.48
C GLU A 141 -5.67 -13.95 -22.79
N PRO A 142 -6.76 -13.25 -23.14
CA PRO A 142 -8.06 -13.51 -22.55
C PRO A 142 -8.51 -14.95 -22.84
N PHE A 143 -9.09 -15.63 -21.85
CA PHE A 143 -9.47 -17.05 -21.95
C PHE A 143 -10.32 -17.38 -23.20
N PHE A 144 -11.11 -16.44 -23.71
CA PHE A 144 -11.91 -16.62 -24.93
C PHE A 144 -11.08 -16.88 -26.20
N ARG A 145 -9.82 -16.40 -26.26
CA ARG A 145 -8.91 -16.67 -27.38
C ARG A 145 -8.23 -18.03 -27.29
N GLN A 146 -8.24 -18.64 -26.12
CA GLN A 146 -7.71 -19.99 -25.88
C GLN A 146 -8.78 -21.07 -26.07
N LEU A 147 -10.06 -20.69 -26.15
CA LEU A 147 -11.09 -21.61 -26.62
C LEU A 147 -10.75 -22.02 -28.06
N PRO A 148 -10.80 -23.33 -28.38
CA PRO A 148 -10.62 -23.74 -29.77
C PRO A 148 -11.63 -22.96 -30.60
N LYS A 149 -11.18 -22.37 -31.72
CA LYS A 149 -12.09 -21.76 -32.69
C LYS A 149 -13.14 -22.82 -33.02
N MET A 150 -14.34 -22.68 -32.46
CA MET A 150 -15.44 -23.54 -32.84
C MET A 150 -15.63 -23.30 -34.33
N SER A 151 -15.54 -24.37 -35.12
CA SER A 151 -15.85 -24.26 -36.54
C SER A 151 -17.26 -23.66 -36.67
N THR A 152 -17.48 -22.88 -37.72
CA THR A 152 -18.82 -22.36 -38.05
C THR A 152 -19.87 -23.48 -38.05
N LEU A 153 -19.47 -24.70 -38.42
CA LEU A 153 -20.29 -25.91 -38.35
C LEU A 153 -20.67 -26.29 -36.90
N ALA A 154 -19.75 -26.23 -35.95
CA ALA A 154 -20.05 -26.52 -34.54
C ALA A 154 -20.98 -25.48 -33.90
N VAL A 155 -20.83 -24.20 -34.26
CA VAL A 155 -21.74 -23.13 -33.83
C VAL A 155 -23.13 -23.35 -34.44
N LEU A 156 -23.21 -23.69 -35.73
CA LEU A 156 -24.46 -24.03 -36.42
C LEU A 156 -25.14 -25.25 -35.81
N LEU A 157 -24.39 -26.30 -35.45
CA LEU A 157 -24.96 -27.50 -34.84
C LEU A 157 -25.49 -27.23 -33.43
N LEU A 158 -24.78 -26.46 -32.61
CA LEU A 158 -25.25 -26.07 -31.27
C LEU A 158 -26.46 -25.15 -31.33
N THR A 159 -26.46 -24.16 -32.22
CA THR A 159 -27.62 -23.26 -32.42
C THR A 159 -28.82 -23.99 -33.01
N CYS A 160 -28.63 -24.93 -33.94
CA CYS A 160 -29.68 -25.79 -34.50
C CYS A 160 -30.28 -26.73 -33.44
N SER A 161 -29.44 -27.31 -32.57
CA SER A 161 -29.91 -28.16 -31.46
C SER A 161 -30.81 -27.38 -30.49
N ILE A 162 -30.47 -26.11 -30.22
CA ILE A 162 -31.27 -25.22 -29.35
C ILE A 162 -32.56 -24.76 -30.04
N LEU A 163 -32.53 -24.48 -31.35
CA LEU A 163 -33.72 -24.16 -32.15
C LEU A 163 -34.68 -25.34 -32.25
N MET A 164 -34.18 -26.57 -32.44
CA MET A 164 -34.99 -27.78 -32.43
C MET A 164 -35.63 -28.03 -31.05
N TYR A 165 -34.91 -27.73 -29.97
CA TYR A 165 -35.45 -27.80 -28.61
C TYR A 165 -36.57 -26.76 -28.38
N LYS A 166 -36.46 -25.58 -28.99
CA LYS A 166 -37.50 -24.52 -28.94
C LYS A 166 -38.79 -24.96 -29.65
N GLU A 167 -38.68 -25.63 -30.78
CA GLU A 167 -39.86 -26.14 -31.52
C GLU A 167 -40.52 -27.35 -30.84
N MET A 168 -39.74 -28.24 -30.22
CA MET A 168 -40.29 -29.41 -29.52
C MET A 168 -41.01 -29.06 -28.20
N TYR A 169 -40.55 -28.05 -27.45
CA TYR A 169 -41.03 -27.79 -26.09
C TYR A 169 -41.76 -26.45 -25.91
N GLY A 170 -41.86 -25.60 -26.94
CA GLY A 170 -42.69 -24.39 -26.94
C GLY A 170 -42.36 -23.34 -25.87
N LEU A 171 -41.24 -23.48 -25.15
CA LEU A 171 -40.85 -22.60 -24.06
C LEU A 171 -39.87 -21.54 -24.56
N ALA A 172 -40.25 -20.26 -24.45
CA ALA A 172 -39.32 -19.15 -24.51
C ALA A 172 -38.48 -19.13 -23.22
N SER A 173 -37.55 -20.07 -23.08
CA SER A 173 -36.71 -20.17 -21.88
C SER A 173 -35.68 -19.04 -21.86
N LEU A 174 -35.33 -18.56 -20.66
CA LEU A 174 -34.24 -17.61 -20.40
C LEU A 174 -32.93 -18.00 -21.11
N ALA A 175 -32.71 -19.30 -21.37
CA ALA A 175 -31.57 -19.80 -22.13
C ALA A 175 -31.52 -19.26 -23.57
N CYS A 176 -32.66 -19.01 -24.22
CA CYS A 176 -32.74 -18.48 -25.58
C CYS A 176 -32.38 -16.98 -25.64
N ILE A 177 -32.65 -16.24 -24.56
CA ILE A 177 -32.27 -14.83 -24.42
C ILE A 177 -30.77 -14.73 -24.15
N MET A 178 -30.24 -15.58 -23.27
CA MET A 178 -28.80 -15.63 -22.98
C MET A 178 -27.97 -16.00 -24.21
N THR A 179 -28.43 -16.94 -25.05
CA THR A 179 -27.73 -17.30 -26.30
C THR A 179 -27.81 -16.18 -27.36
N SER A 180 -28.93 -15.47 -27.44
CA SER A 180 -29.07 -14.31 -28.33
C SER A 180 -28.15 -13.15 -27.91
N ILE A 181 -28.02 -12.90 -26.59
CA ILE A 181 -27.09 -11.90 -26.05
C ILE A 181 -25.64 -12.31 -26.35
N VAL A 182 -25.27 -13.59 -26.18
CA VAL A 182 -23.94 -14.10 -26.52
C VAL A 182 -23.64 -13.93 -28.01
N LEU A 183 -24.60 -14.23 -28.90
CA LEU A 183 -24.46 -14.01 -30.35
C LEU A 183 -24.31 -12.53 -30.72
N ILE A 184 -25.04 -11.62 -30.07
CA ILE A 184 -24.93 -10.17 -30.29
C ILE A 184 -23.59 -9.63 -29.80
N LEU A 185 -23.09 -10.14 -28.68
CA LEU A 185 -21.76 -9.78 -28.16
C LEU A 185 -20.64 -10.29 -29.08
N PHE A 186 -20.78 -11.50 -29.64
CA PHE A 186 -19.86 -12.04 -30.67
C PHE A 186 -19.92 -11.24 -31.98
N ALA A 187 -21.11 -10.85 -32.45
CA ALA A 187 -21.26 -10.12 -33.71
C ALA A 187 -20.75 -8.68 -33.66
N LYS A 188 -20.66 -8.07 -32.46
CA LYS A 188 -20.18 -6.70 -32.27
C LYS A 188 -18.66 -6.57 -32.09
N ASN A 189 -17.87 -7.64 -32.18
CA ASN A 189 -16.43 -7.63 -31.85
C ASN A 189 -16.15 -7.06 -30.44
N ILE A 190 -17.09 -7.23 -29.50
CA ILE A 190 -16.91 -6.86 -28.09
C ILE A 190 -16.33 -8.06 -27.28
N LEU A 191 -15.96 -9.15 -27.97
CA LEU A 191 -15.26 -10.33 -27.44
C LEU A 191 -14.03 -10.63 -28.30
#